data_AF-A0A7X9HXB6-F1
#
_entry.id   AF-A0A7X9HXB6-F1
#
_cell.length_a   1.000
_cell.length_b   1.000
_cell.length_c   1.000
_cell.angle_alpha   90.00
_cell.angle_beta   90.00
_cell.angle_gamma   90.00
#
_symmetry.space_group_name_H-M   'P 1'
#
loop_
_entity.id
_entity.type
_entity.pdbx_description
1 polymer ?
#
loop_
_entity_poly.entity_id
_entity_poly.type
_entity_poly.pdbx_seq_one_letter_code
_entity_poly.pdbx_strand_id
1 'polypeptide(L)' 'MRKINFYAGPAALPLEALKRAQDELLDFQGTGMSVMEISHRAKE' A
#
# COMPACT_ATOMS: atom_id res chain seq x y z
N MET A 1 -16.24 -0.13 -14.11
CA MET A 1 -16.55 -0.72 -12.77
C MET A 1 -15.42 -1.66 -12.40
N ARG A 2 -14.90 -1.58 -11.16
CA ARG A 2 -13.91 -2.55 -10.66
C ARG A 2 -14.56 -3.94 -10.59
N LYS A 3 -13.86 -4.99 -11.05
CA LYS A 3 -14.35 -6.37 -10.96
C LYS A 3 -14.49 -6.79 -9.50
N ILE A 4 -15.52 -7.57 -9.18
CA ILE A 4 -15.68 -8.21 -7.87
C ILE A 4 -14.84 -9.48 -7.88
N ASN A 5 -13.84 -9.54 -7.01
CA ASN A 5 -12.92 -10.67 -6.91
C ASN A 5 -13.37 -11.61 -5.77
N PHE A 6 -13.74 -12.85 -6.11
CA PHE A 6 -14.18 -13.92 -5.19
C PHE A 6 -13.14 -15.02 -4.99
N TYR A 7 -11.87 -14.78 -5.32
CA TYR A 7 -10.82 -15.80 -5.20
C TYR A 7 -10.59 -16.21 -3.74
N ALA A 8 -10.24 -17.48 -3.54
CA ALA A 8 -9.93 -18.02 -2.21
C ALA A 8 -8.56 -17.55 -1.67
N GLY A 9 -7.65 -17.09 -2.55
CA GLY A 9 -6.32 -16.61 -2.18
C GLY A 9 -5.33 -16.64 -3.36
N PRO A 10 -4.53 -15.57 -3.59
CA PRO A 10 -4.71 -14.21 -3.06
C PRO A 10 -6.10 -13.64 -3.42
N ALA A 11 -6.65 -12.80 -2.54
CA ALA A 11 -8.05 -12.35 -2.59
C ALA A 11 -8.20 -10.84 -2.83
N ALA A 12 -9.44 -10.36 -2.83
CA ALA A 12 -9.72 -8.93 -2.95
C ALA A 12 -9.17 -8.14 -1.76
N LEU A 13 -8.55 -7.00 -2.03
CA LEU A 13 -8.20 -5.99 -1.03
C LEU A 13 -9.17 -4.79 -1.08
N PRO A 14 -9.42 -4.13 0.07
CA PRO A 14 -10.23 -2.90 0.12
C PRO A 14 -9.69 -1.84 -0.85
N LEU A 15 -10.59 -1.11 -1.52
CA LEU A 15 -10.18 -0.14 -2.54
C LEU A 15 -9.45 1.05 -1.91
N GLU A 16 -9.89 1.50 -0.75
CA GLU A 16 -9.27 2.57 0.03
C GLU A 16 -7.83 2.24 0.43
N ALA A 17 -7.55 1.00 0.83
CA ALA A 17 -6.20 0.56 1.19
C ALA A 17 -5.28 0.54 -0.03
N LEU A 18 -5.76 0.04 -1.17
CA LEU A 18 -5.01 0.02 -2.43
C LEU A 18 -4.72 1.44 -2.96
N LYS A 19 -5.69 2.35 -2.86
CA LYS A 19 -5.50 3.76 -3.24
C LYS A 19 -4.45 4.42 -2.38
N ARG A 20 -4.55 4.29 -1.05
CA ARG A 20 -3.55 4.83 -0.13
C ARG A 20 -2.15 4.28 -0.42
N ALA A 21 -2.03 2.97 -0.61
CA ALA A 21 -0.75 2.34 -0.93
C ALA A 21 -0.17 2.82 -2.27
N GLN A 22 -1.03 3.10 -3.26
CA GLN A 22 -0.62 3.70 -4.54
C GLN A 22 -0.15 5.15 -4.35
N ASP A 23 -0.93 5.96 -3.63
CA ASP A 23 -0.66 7.39 -3.41
C ASP A 23 0.65 7.62 -2.64
N GLU A 24 0.95 6.75 -1.66
CA GLU A 24 2.14 6.84 -0.80
C GLU A 24 3.31 5.94 -1.28
N LEU A 25 3.23 5.34 -2.48
CA LEU A 25 4.20 4.32 -2.90
C LEU A 25 5.63 4.84 -2.99
N LEU A 26 5.81 6.07 -3.47
CA LEU A 26 7.11 6.71 -3.69
C LEU A 26 7.51 7.66 -2.56
N ASP A 27 6.54 8.17 -1.82
CA ASP A 27 6.75 9.08 -0.70
C ASP A 27 5.77 8.72 0.42
N PHE A 28 6.24 7.86 1.32
CA PHE A 28 5.47 7.45 2.47
C PHE A 28 5.43 8.59 3.47
N GLN A 29 4.23 9.17 3.66
CA GLN A 29 3.95 10.21 4.65
C GLN A 29 4.89 11.44 4.59
N GLY A 30 5.43 11.79 3.43
CA GLY A 30 6.31 12.95 3.27
C GLY A 30 7.74 12.73 3.75
N THR A 31 8.16 11.46 3.92
CA THR A 31 9.55 11.10 4.25
C THR A 31 10.51 11.27 3.06
N GLY A 32 9.98 11.41 1.85
CA GLY A 32 10.75 11.40 0.61
C GLY A 32 11.25 10.00 0.20
N MET A 33 10.74 8.94 0.85
CA MET A 33 11.12 7.55 0.61
C MET A 33 9.89 6.65 0.55
N SER A 34 9.97 5.56 -0.19
CA SER A 34 9.00 4.48 -0.14
C SER A 34 9.05 3.78 1.22
N VAL A 35 7.91 3.28 1.71
CA VAL A 35 7.87 2.39 2.89
C VAL A 35 8.74 1.14 2.71
N MET A 36 8.97 0.72 1.46
CA MET A 36 9.85 -0.42 1.13
C MET A 36 11.34 -0.09 1.29
N GLU A 37 11.71 1.19 1.37
CA GLU A 37 13.09 1.67 1.51
C GLU A 37 13.42 2.04 2.97
N ILE A 38 12.40 2.28 3.80
CA ILE A 38 12.56 2.62 5.22
C ILE A 38 13.05 1.40 6.00
N SER A 39 14.08 1.61 6.84
CA SER A 39 14.58 0.58 7.74
C SER A 39 13.50 0.13 8.71
N HIS A 40 13.31 -1.20 8.85
CA HIS A 40 12.44 -1.78 9.88
C HIS A 40 12.86 -1.42 11.33
N ARG A 41 14.05 -0.82 11.52
CA ARG A 41 14.57 -0.33 12.81
C ARG A 41 14.48 1.18 12.96
N ALA A 42 13.92 1.89 11.98
CA ALA A 42 13.65 3.31 12.12
C ALA A 42 12.79 3.53 13.37
N LYS A 43 13.09 4.59 14.11
CA LYS A 43 12.36 4.97 15.33
C LYS A 43 11.16 5.88 15.04
N GLU A 44 11.09 6.35 13.80
CA GLU A 44 10.00 7.13 13.23
C GLU A 44 8.98 6.18 12.59
#